data_AF-A0A0Q7I887-F1
#
_entry.id   AF-A0A0Q7I887-F1
#
_cell.length_a   1.000
_cell.length_b   1.000
_cell.length_c   1.000
_cell.angle_alpha   90.00
_cell.angle_beta   90.00
_cell.angle_gamma   90.00
#
_symmetry.space_group_name_H-M   'P 1'
#
loop_
_entity.id
_entity.type
_entity.pdbx_description
1 polymer ?
#
loop_
_entity_poly.entity_id
_entity_poly.type
_entity_poly.pdbx_seq_one_letter_code
_entity_poly.pdbx_strand_id
1 'polypeptide(L)'
;MGVGITQAEFAVLVGVSEAKASQLVGDGVIERGQTAHAWLLAYCERLREVAAGRASIEAGGLDLVQERARLARSQREAQDIKNAVARGEFAPIGLLADVLGMASSAVVDRFEQLEGALRKACPELPDEAKATVQQVITNARNEWIRATEKLVVVELDRLASDDEGSAEDVLGEEVGQ
;
A
#
# COMPACT_ATOMS: atom_id res chain seq x y z
N MET A 1 53.86 -4.58 -41.07
CA MET A 1 53.10 -3.39 -40.65
C MET A 1 51.67 -3.59 -41.10
N GLY A 2 50.75 -3.86 -40.17
CA GLY A 2 49.34 -4.06 -40.50
C GLY A 2 48.69 -2.73 -40.88
N VAL A 3 47.95 -2.70 -41.98
CA VAL A 3 47.14 -1.53 -42.37
C VAL A 3 46.01 -1.37 -41.33
N GLY A 4 45.84 -0.16 -40.80
CA GLY A 4 44.73 0.17 -39.92
C GLY A 4 43.40 0.14 -40.67
N ILE A 5 42.33 -0.34 -40.03
CA ILE A 5 40.99 -0.39 -40.63
C ILE A 5 40.22 0.91 -40.35
N THR A 6 39.35 1.33 -41.27
CA THR A 6 38.45 2.46 -41.03
C THR A 6 37.21 2.05 -40.22
N GLN A 7 36.51 3.02 -39.61
CA GLN A 7 35.28 2.75 -38.87
C GLN A 7 34.17 2.19 -39.75
N ALA A 8 34.04 2.68 -40.99
CA ALA A 8 33.06 2.20 -41.95
C ALA A 8 33.34 0.73 -42.35
N GLU A 9 34.59 0.38 -42.65
CA GLU A 9 34.98 -0.99 -42.98
C GLU A 9 34.77 -1.93 -41.80
N PHE A 10 35.09 -1.50 -40.58
CA PHE A 10 34.85 -2.30 -39.39
C PHE A 10 33.37 -2.47 -39.07
N ALA A 11 32.55 -1.43 -39.27
CA ALA A 11 31.10 -1.49 -39.07
C ALA A 11 30.46 -2.55 -39.99
N VAL A 12 30.88 -2.59 -41.26
CA VAL A 12 30.46 -3.64 -42.20
C VAL A 12 30.94 -5.02 -41.74
N LEU A 13 32.20 -5.13 -41.31
CA LEU A 13 32.80 -6.39 -40.86
C LEU A 13 32.04 -7.06 -39.70
N VAL A 14 31.61 -6.28 -38.71
CA VAL A 14 30.90 -6.80 -37.53
C VAL A 14 29.37 -6.66 -37.60
N GLY A 15 28.84 -6.17 -38.73
CA GLY A 15 27.40 -6.06 -38.98
C GLY A 15 26.68 -5.01 -38.13
N VAL A 16 27.32 -3.86 -37.85
CA VAL A 16 26.74 -2.74 -37.11
C VAL A 16 26.69 -1.47 -37.96
N SER A 17 25.96 -0.45 -37.51
CA SER A 17 25.98 0.85 -38.16
C SER A 17 27.31 1.58 -37.96
N GLU A 18 27.71 2.44 -38.91
CA GLU A 18 28.90 3.27 -38.77
C GLU A 18 28.82 4.20 -37.54
N ALA A 19 27.62 4.72 -37.25
CA ALA A 19 27.37 5.48 -36.01
C ALA A 19 27.72 4.66 -34.76
N LYS A 20 27.44 3.35 -34.78
CA LYS A 20 27.79 2.46 -33.67
C LYS A 20 29.30 2.26 -33.57
N ALA A 21 30.02 2.11 -34.68
CA ALA A 21 31.48 2.04 -34.68
C ALA A 21 32.12 3.35 -34.19
N SER A 22 31.57 4.50 -34.57
CA SER A 22 32.00 5.80 -34.04
C SER A 22 31.77 5.91 -32.54
N GLN A 23 30.64 5.42 -32.04
CA GLN A 23 30.37 5.37 -30.60
C GLN A 23 31.39 4.48 -29.88
N LEU A 24 31.73 3.30 -30.41
CA LEU A 24 32.73 2.42 -29.80
C LEU A 24 34.11 3.07 -29.68
N VAL A 25 34.48 3.90 -30.65
CA VAL A 25 35.71 4.71 -30.57
C VAL A 25 35.59 5.82 -29.52
N GLY A 26 34.43 6.49 -29.44
CA GLY A 26 34.17 7.51 -28.42
C GLY A 26 34.15 6.97 -26.99
N ASP A 27 33.65 5.75 -26.83
CA ASP A 27 33.59 5.01 -25.55
C ASP A 27 34.96 4.40 -25.16
N GLY A 28 35.99 4.55 -26.01
CA GLY A 28 37.33 4.02 -25.76
C GLY A 28 37.45 2.49 -25.88
N VAL A 29 36.44 1.82 -26.45
CA VAL A 29 36.43 0.36 -26.62
C VAL A 29 37.41 -0.08 -27.70
N ILE A 30 37.53 0.72 -28.76
CA ILE A 30 38.45 0.48 -29.89
C ILE A 30 39.23 1.77 -30.20
N GLU A 31 40.51 1.66 -30.50
CA GLU A 31 41.39 2.83 -30.70
C GLU A 31 41.73 3.07 -32.18
N ARG A 32 41.68 4.33 -32.62
CA ARG A 32 41.98 4.70 -34.02
C ARG A 32 43.39 4.27 -34.44
N GLY A 33 43.53 3.78 -35.68
CA GLY A 33 44.81 3.38 -36.26
C GLY A 33 45.24 1.94 -35.94
N GLN A 34 44.47 1.21 -35.13
CA GLN A 34 44.70 -0.21 -34.90
C GLN A 34 44.18 -1.09 -36.06
N THR A 35 44.59 -2.35 -36.07
CA THR A 35 44.18 -3.33 -37.08
C THR A 35 42.77 -3.86 -36.81
N ALA A 36 42.13 -4.39 -37.85
CA ALA A 36 40.81 -5.05 -37.73
C ALA A 36 40.79 -6.16 -36.66
N HIS A 37 41.89 -6.91 -36.53
CA HIS A 37 41.99 -7.98 -35.54
C HIS A 37 41.96 -7.45 -34.10
N ALA A 38 42.68 -6.38 -33.81
CA ALA A 38 42.68 -5.75 -32.49
C ALA A 38 41.29 -5.21 -32.13
N TRP A 39 40.63 -4.53 -33.08
CA TRP A 39 39.27 -4.04 -32.89
C TRP A 39 38.25 -5.16 -32.68
N LEU A 40 38.38 -6.28 -33.40
CA LEU A 40 37.50 -7.42 -33.24
C LEU A 40 37.63 -8.06 -31.85
N LEU A 41 38.86 -8.23 -31.34
CA LEU A 41 39.08 -8.77 -30.01
C LEU A 41 38.47 -7.87 -28.93
N ALA A 42 38.70 -6.56 -29.00
CA ALA A 42 38.13 -5.61 -28.03
C ALA A 42 36.60 -5.55 -28.11
N TYR A 43 36.03 -5.60 -29.31
CA TYR A 43 34.58 -5.67 -29.50
C TYR A 43 33.99 -6.96 -28.91
N CYS A 44 34.62 -8.11 -29.17
CA CYS A 44 34.21 -9.39 -28.60
C CYS A 44 34.31 -9.41 -27.07
N GLU A 45 35.35 -8.81 -26.50
CA GLU A 45 35.53 -8.73 -25.05
C GLU A 45 34.41 -7.92 -24.40
N ARG A 46 34.10 -6.75 -24.94
CA ARG A 46 32.95 -5.94 -24.50
C ARG A 46 31.63 -6.72 -24.61
N LEU A 47 31.42 -7.50 -25.67
CA LEU A 47 30.21 -8.32 -25.80
C LEU A 47 30.13 -9.40 -24.72
N ARG A 48 31.27 -10.00 -24.33
CA ARG A 48 31.33 -10.97 -23.22
C ARG A 48 31.06 -10.32 -21.88
N GLU A 49 31.63 -9.15 -21.59
CA GLU A 49 31.36 -8.42 -20.35
C GLU A 49 29.88 -8.04 -20.23
N VAL A 50 29.30 -7.51 -21.30
CA VAL A 50 27.88 -7.15 -21.35
C VAL A 50 26.99 -8.39 -21.22
N ALA A 51 27.37 -9.51 -21.85
CA ALA A 51 26.67 -10.78 -21.70
C ALA A 51 26.81 -11.34 -20.27
N ALA A 52 27.98 -11.23 -19.64
CA ALA A 52 28.22 -11.63 -18.26
C ALA A 52 27.43 -10.76 -17.27
N GLY A 53 27.33 -9.45 -17.50
CA GLY A 53 26.49 -8.55 -16.71
C GLY A 53 25.00 -8.88 -16.82
N ARG A 54 24.51 -9.28 -18.00
CA ARG A 54 23.13 -9.77 -18.17
C ARG A 54 22.90 -11.17 -17.59
N ALA A 55 23.84 -12.08 -17.80
CA ALA A 55 23.79 -13.42 -17.22
C ALA A 55 23.88 -13.36 -15.69
N SER A 56 24.58 -12.38 -15.12
CA SER A 56 24.56 -12.12 -13.69
C SER A 56 23.16 -11.71 -13.22
N ILE A 57 22.40 -10.91 -13.98
CA ILE A 57 20.99 -10.59 -13.69
C ILE A 57 20.10 -11.85 -13.78
N GLU A 58 20.28 -12.71 -14.79
CA GLU A 58 19.47 -13.92 -14.96
C GLU A 58 19.84 -15.09 -14.02
N ALA A 59 21.11 -15.22 -13.63
CA ALA A 59 21.63 -16.34 -12.84
C ALA A 59 21.63 -16.10 -11.31
N GLY A 60 21.00 -15.02 -10.83
CA GLY A 60 20.92 -14.69 -9.40
C GLY A 60 21.06 -13.20 -9.06
N GLY A 61 21.13 -12.33 -10.06
CA GLY A 61 21.29 -10.88 -9.90
C GLY A 61 19.96 -10.23 -9.62
N LEU A 62 19.55 -10.37 -8.35
CA LEU A 62 18.44 -9.72 -7.68
C LEU A 62 17.11 -9.81 -8.44
N ASP A 63 16.22 -10.61 -7.86
CA ASP A 63 14.77 -10.52 -7.64
C ASP A 63 14.02 -9.19 -7.95
N LEU A 64 14.58 -8.20 -8.66
CA LEU A 64 14.01 -6.88 -8.87
C LEU A 64 12.75 -6.92 -9.72
N VAL A 65 12.65 -7.83 -10.68
CA VAL A 65 11.42 -7.97 -11.49
C VAL A 65 10.30 -8.59 -10.65
N GLN A 66 10.62 -9.61 -9.86
CA GLN A 66 9.67 -10.30 -8.99
C GLN A 66 9.28 -9.41 -7.79
N GLU A 67 10.22 -8.74 -7.13
CA GLU A 67 9.98 -7.71 -6.11
C GLU A 67 9.16 -6.52 -6.65
N ARG A 68 9.43 -6.05 -7.88
CA ARG A 68 8.57 -5.04 -8.52
C ARG A 68 7.16 -5.54 -8.77
N ALA A 69 7.00 -6.82 -9.14
CA ALA A 69 5.69 -7.42 -9.32
C ALA A 69 4.94 -7.59 -7.96
N ARG A 70 5.64 -7.91 -6.87
CA ARG A 70 5.09 -7.92 -5.51
C ARG A 70 4.66 -6.52 -5.07
N LEU A 71 5.54 -5.53 -5.26
CA LEU A 71 5.24 -4.13 -4.95
C LEU A 71 4.05 -3.61 -5.76
N ALA A 72 3.97 -3.93 -7.05
CA ALA A 72 2.86 -3.53 -7.90
C ALA A 72 1.52 -4.14 -7.46
N ARG A 73 1.51 -5.38 -6.96
CA ARG A 73 0.32 -6.01 -6.37
C ARG A 73 -0.14 -5.29 -5.10
N SER A 74 0.77 -5.10 -4.15
CA SER A 74 0.49 -4.37 -2.91
C SER A 74 0.00 -2.93 -3.17
N GLN A 75 0.56 -2.24 -4.17
CA GLN A 75 0.10 -0.90 -4.55
C GLN A 75 -1.32 -0.90 -5.11
N ARG A 76 -1.70 -1.92 -5.91
CA ARG A 76 -3.06 -2.06 -6.43
C ARG A 76 -4.06 -2.28 -5.30
N GLU A 77 -3.76 -3.20 -4.39
CA GLU A 77 -4.61 -3.46 -3.22
C GLU A 77 -4.80 -2.20 -2.36
N ALA A 78 -3.71 -1.47 -2.09
CA ALA A 78 -3.79 -0.21 -1.36
C ALA A 78 -4.63 0.84 -2.09
N GLN A 79 -4.56 0.88 -3.43
CA GLN A 79 -5.39 1.78 -4.23
C GLN A 79 -6.86 1.36 -4.22
N ASP A 80 -7.15 0.07 -4.25
CA ASP A 80 -8.50 -0.47 -4.21
C ASP A 80 -9.17 -0.15 -2.88
N ILE A 81 -8.46 -0.28 -1.75
CA ILE A 81 -8.95 0.13 -0.42
C ILE A 81 -9.26 1.64 -0.42
N LYS A 82 -8.35 2.49 -0.92
CA LYS A 82 -8.58 3.94 -1.02
C LYS A 82 -9.80 4.27 -1.86
N ASN A 83 -9.99 3.58 -2.99
CA ASN A 83 -11.14 3.76 -3.86
C ASN A 83 -12.45 3.31 -3.19
N ALA A 84 -12.40 2.24 -2.39
CA ALA A 84 -13.56 1.74 -1.65
C ALA A 84 -13.94 2.69 -0.51
N VAL A 85 -12.97 3.25 0.22
CA VAL A 85 -13.19 4.33 1.20
C VAL A 85 -13.78 5.57 0.52
N ALA A 86 -13.23 6.00 -0.61
CA ALA A 86 -13.74 7.16 -1.35
C ALA A 86 -15.17 6.95 -1.87
N ARG A 87 -15.57 5.70 -2.15
CA ARG A 87 -16.95 5.31 -2.51
C ARG A 87 -17.87 5.18 -1.30
N GLY A 88 -17.34 5.21 -0.07
CA GLY A 88 -18.10 5.02 1.15
C GLY A 88 -18.42 3.57 1.47
N GLU A 89 -17.74 2.60 0.84
CA GLU A 89 -17.91 1.17 1.11
C GLU A 89 -17.21 0.75 2.41
N PHE A 90 -16.13 1.47 2.80
CA PHE A 90 -15.40 1.28 4.06
C PHE A 90 -15.22 2.60 4.79
N ALA A 91 -15.32 2.57 6.12
CA ALA A 91 -15.07 3.71 6.98
C ALA A 91 -13.97 3.41 8.01
N PRO A 92 -13.06 4.35 8.31
CA PRO A 92 -12.09 4.18 9.38
C PRO A 92 -12.80 3.99 10.73
N ILE A 93 -12.41 2.96 11.49
CA ILE A 93 -13.02 2.64 12.79
C ILE A 93 -12.93 3.80 13.77
N GLY A 94 -11.79 4.51 13.81
CA GLY A 94 -11.63 5.71 14.65
C GLY A 94 -12.66 6.80 14.33
N LEU A 95 -12.94 7.02 13.04
CA LEU A 95 -13.96 7.99 12.62
C LEU A 95 -15.37 7.55 13.06
N LEU A 96 -15.68 6.26 12.96
CA LEU A 96 -16.97 5.72 13.43
C LEU A 96 -17.12 5.88 14.94
N ALA A 97 -16.06 5.58 15.70
CA ALA A 97 -16.04 5.74 17.15
C ALA A 97 -16.22 7.21 17.56
N ASP A 98 -15.53 8.14 16.90
CA ASP A 98 -15.65 9.58 17.15
C ASP A 98 -17.08 10.07 16.87
N VAL A 99 -17.66 9.70 15.72
CA VAL A 99 -19.03 10.08 15.33
C VAL A 99 -20.05 9.52 16.32
N LEU A 100 -19.91 8.25 16.73
CA LEU A 100 -20.80 7.63 17.70
C LEU A 100 -20.67 8.29 19.08
N GLY A 101 -19.45 8.63 19.50
CA GLY A 101 -19.18 9.36 20.74
C GLY A 101 -19.83 10.74 20.74
N MET A 102 -19.65 11.51 19.66
CA MET A 102 -20.29 12.82 19.48
C MET A 102 -21.82 12.71 19.49
N ALA A 103 -22.39 11.74 18.76
CA ALA A 103 -23.83 11.52 18.73
C ALA A 103 -24.38 11.11 20.11
N SER A 104 -23.69 10.23 20.83
CA SER A 104 -24.09 9.78 22.17
C SER A 104 -24.06 10.93 23.18
N SER A 105 -23.02 11.76 23.17
CA SER A 105 -22.92 12.95 24.03
C SER A 105 -24.06 13.93 23.76
N ALA A 106 -24.38 14.21 22.49
CA ALA A 106 -25.48 15.11 22.14
C ALA A 106 -26.84 14.62 22.66
N VAL A 107 -27.07 13.30 22.68
CA VAL A 107 -28.29 12.70 23.24
C VAL A 107 -28.32 12.84 24.76
N VAL A 108 -27.20 12.58 25.44
CA VAL A 108 -27.07 12.74 26.89
C VAL A 108 -27.38 14.18 27.31
N ASP A 109 -26.78 15.17 26.64
CA ASP A 109 -27.00 16.59 26.93
C ASP A 109 -28.49 16.95 26.81
N ARG A 110 -29.20 16.36 25.83
CA ARG A 110 -30.63 16.61 25.64
C ARG A 110 -31.47 16.04 26.76
N PHE A 111 -31.11 14.87 27.29
CA PHE A 111 -31.77 14.28 28.45
C PHE A 111 -31.51 15.05 29.74
N GLU A 112 -30.31 15.60 29.94
CA GLU A 112 -30.01 16.45 31.09
C GLU A 112 -30.84 17.76 31.07
N GLN A 113 -31.09 18.31 29.89
CA GLN A 113 -31.96 19.49 29.70
C GLN A 113 -33.45 19.19 29.88
N LEU A 114 -33.87 17.93 29.86
CA LEU A 114 -35.27 17.54 29.84
C LEU A 114 -36.01 17.94 31.12
N GLU A 115 -35.36 17.88 32.30
CA GLU A 115 -35.99 18.30 33.56
C GLU A 115 -36.44 19.78 33.51
N GLY A 116 -35.54 20.66 33.05
CA GLY A 116 -35.84 22.09 32.90
C GLY A 116 -36.95 22.35 31.90
N ALA A 117 -36.94 21.62 30.77
CA ALA A 117 -38.01 21.69 29.78
C ALA A 117 -39.36 21.22 30.35
N LEU A 118 -39.36 20.14 31.14
CA LEU A 118 -40.55 19.56 31.73
C LEU A 118 -41.17 20.50 32.78
N ARG A 119 -40.35 21.12 33.63
CA ARG A 119 -40.81 22.15 34.59
C ARG A 119 -41.45 23.35 33.89
N LYS A 120 -40.91 23.76 32.75
CA LYS A 120 -41.41 24.91 31.97
C LYS A 120 -42.69 24.58 31.19
N ALA A 121 -42.74 23.42 30.55
CA ALA A 121 -43.86 23.02 29.70
C ALA A 121 -45.06 22.48 30.49
N CYS A 122 -44.79 21.81 31.63
CA CYS A 122 -45.79 21.16 32.47
C CYS A 122 -45.63 21.57 33.95
N PRO A 123 -45.89 22.85 34.30
CA PRO A 123 -45.66 23.35 35.66
C PRO A 123 -46.52 22.63 36.72
N GLU A 124 -47.77 22.32 36.37
CA GLU A 124 -48.77 21.65 37.23
C GLU A 124 -48.54 20.14 37.41
N LEU A 125 -47.50 19.57 36.77
CA LEU A 125 -47.24 18.14 36.91
C LEU A 125 -46.79 17.85 38.36
N PRO A 126 -47.40 16.86 39.06
CA PRO A 126 -47.01 16.51 40.42
C PRO A 126 -45.53 16.12 40.52
N ASP A 127 -44.88 16.48 41.63
CA ASP A 127 -43.44 16.22 41.80
C ASP A 127 -43.10 14.73 41.80
N GLU A 128 -44.01 13.87 42.30
CA GLU A 128 -43.88 12.40 42.21
C GLU A 128 -43.85 11.90 40.76
N ALA A 129 -44.67 12.50 39.88
CA ALA A 129 -44.69 12.16 38.46
C ALA A 129 -43.42 12.67 37.76
N LYS A 130 -42.94 13.88 38.09
CA LYS A 130 -41.64 14.41 37.60
C LYS A 130 -40.48 13.50 38.00
N ALA A 131 -40.44 13.08 39.27
CA ALA A 131 -39.43 12.17 39.79
C ALA A 131 -39.45 10.81 39.05
N THR A 132 -40.64 10.27 38.80
CA THR A 132 -40.80 9.01 38.05
C THR A 132 -40.27 9.12 36.62
N VAL A 133 -40.57 10.23 35.92
CA VAL A 133 -40.05 10.48 34.57
C VAL A 133 -38.52 10.59 34.59
N GLN A 134 -37.96 11.32 35.54
CA GLN A 134 -36.50 11.48 35.68
C GLN A 134 -35.79 10.14 35.98
N GLN A 135 -36.40 9.30 36.80
CA GLN A 135 -35.92 7.94 37.09
C GLN A 135 -35.89 7.07 35.82
N VAL A 136 -36.95 7.10 35.02
CA VAL A 136 -37.04 6.34 33.75
C VAL A 136 -35.97 6.82 32.76
N ILE A 137 -35.78 8.13 32.62
CA ILE A 137 -34.75 8.71 31.74
C ILE A 137 -33.35 8.31 32.21
N THR A 138 -33.09 8.36 33.52
CA THR A 138 -31.79 7.98 34.09
C THR A 138 -31.49 6.51 33.84
N ASN A 139 -32.48 5.63 34.02
CA ASN A 139 -32.34 4.21 33.71
C ASN A 139 -32.08 3.97 32.22
N ALA A 140 -32.80 4.65 31.34
CA ALA A 140 -32.59 4.57 29.89
C ALA A 140 -31.19 5.04 29.46
N ARG A 141 -30.69 6.14 30.05
CA ARG A 141 -29.32 6.63 29.82
C ARG A 141 -28.27 5.61 30.25
N ASN A 142 -28.41 5.05 31.44
CA ASN A 142 -27.46 4.07 31.97
C ASN A 142 -27.44 2.79 31.11
N GLU A 143 -28.61 2.37 30.61
CA GLU A 143 -28.70 1.21 29.73
C GLU A 143 -28.07 1.48 28.36
N TRP A 144 -28.28 2.67 27.79
CA TRP A 144 -27.62 3.08 26.55
C TRP A 144 -26.09 3.01 26.69
N ILE A 145 -25.53 3.58 27.75
CA ILE A 145 -24.09 3.59 28.00
C ILE A 145 -23.56 2.14 28.03
N ARG A 146 -24.19 1.26 28.80
CA ARG A 146 -23.82 -0.16 28.88
C ARG A 146 -23.92 -0.88 27.54
N ALA A 147 -25.01 -0.66 26.79
CA ALA A 147 -25.20 -1.28 25.48
C ALA A 147 -24.14 -0.82 24.47
N THR A 148 -23.78 0.47 24.51
CA THR A 148 -22.78 1.06 23.60
C THR A 148 -21.37 0.60 23.96
N GLU A 149 -21.02 0.57 25.25
CA GLU A 149 -19.75 0.02 25.73
C GLU A 149 -19.60 -1.46 25.31
N LYS A 150 -20.66 -2.26 25.45
CA LYS A 150 -20.66 -3.66 25.01
C LYS A 150 -20.44 -3.81 23.50
N LEU A 151 -21.03 -2.93 22.68
CA LEU A 151 -20.80 -2.93 21.23
C LEU A 151 -19.34 -2.62 20.89
N VAL A 152 -18.71 -1.69 21.61
CA VAL A 152 -17.28 -1.35 21.43
C VAL A 152 -16.39 -2.53 21.83
N VAL A 153 -16.66 -3.19 22.96
CA VAL A 153 -15.87 -4.36 23.41
C VAL A 153 -16.00 -5.52 22.42
N VAL A 154 -17.20 -5.83 21.95
CA VAL A 154 -17.43 -6.90 20.97
C VAL A 154 -16.71 -6.62 19.65
N GLU A 155 -16.73 -5.38 19.17
CA GLU A 155 -16.00 -5.04 17.93
C GLU A 155 -14.48 -5.07 18.14
N LEU A 156 -13.97 -4.64 19.29
CA LEU A 156 -12.54 -4.75 19.62
C LEU A 156 -12.08 -6.21 19.69
N ASP A 157 -12.87 -7.10 20.30
CA ASP A 157 -12.59 -8.55 20.34
C ASP A 157 -12.63 -9.16 18.92
N ARG A 158 -13.57 -8.72 18.08
CA ARG A 158 -13.67 -9.16 16.67
C ARG A 158 -12.44 -8.73 15.87
N LEU A 159 -11.98 -7.49 16.06
CA LEU A 159 -10.78 -6.98 15.40
C LEU A 159 -9.51 -7.69 15.88
N ALA A 160 -9.43 -8.03 17.17
CA ALA A 160 -8.31 -8.80 17.71
C ALA A 160 -8.27 -10.25 17.18
N SER A 161 -9.44 -10.86 16.94
CA SER A 161 -9.53 -12.22 16.39
C SER A 161 -9.33 -12.30 14.87
N ASP A 162 -9.70 -11.25 14.11
CA ASP A 162 -9.43 -11.17 12.67
C ASP A 162 -7.91 -11.01 12.36
N ASP A 163 -7.12 -10.42 13.27
CA ASP A 163 -5.66 -10.25 13.12
C ASP A 163 -4.90 -11.58 13.31
N GLU A 164 -5.40 -12.49 14.14
CA GLU A 164 -4.82 -13.84 14.32
C GLU A 164 -5.08 -14.76 13.11
N GLY A 165 -6.19 -14.56 12.37
CA GLY A 165 -6.57 -15.39 11.23
C GLY A 165 -5.78 -15.12 9.93
N SER A 166 -5.10 -13.98 9.80
CA SER A 166 -4.34 -13.63 8.59
C SER A 166 -2.91 -14.17 8.58
N ALA A 167 -2.40 -14.65 9.71
CA ALA A 167 -1.03 -15.17 9.84
C ALA A 167 -0.91 -16.66 9.48
N GLU A 168 -1.98 -17.45 9.60
CA GLU A 168 -1.93 -18.90 9.32
C GLU A 168 -2.13 -19.26 7.83
N ASP A 169 -2.81 -18.43 7.03
CA ASP A 169 -3.10 -18.73 5.62
C ASP A 169 -1.91 -18.54 4.66
N VAL A 170 -0.85 -17.83 5.07
CA VAL A 170 0.32 -17.57 4.21
C VAL A 170 1.36 -18.70 4.26
N LEU A 171 1.29 -19.60 5.26
CA LEU A 171 2.28 -20.67 5.45
C LEU A 171 1.84 -22.05 4.93
N GLY A 172 0.62 -22.17 4.39
CA GLY A 172 0.03 -23.45 3.98
C GLY A 172 0.25 -23.89 2.52
N GLU A 173 0.67 -23.00 1.61
CA GLU A 173 0.64 -23.29 0.16
C GLU A 173 1.96 -23.72 -0.49
N GLU A 174 3.11 -23.78 0.22
CA GLU A 174 4.41 -24.13 -0.38
C GLU A 174 4.91 -25.57 -0.16
N VAL A 175 4.08 -26.50 0.34
CA VAL A 175 4.51 -27.91 0.47
C VAL A 175 3.58 -28.85 -0.30
N GLY A 176 3.76 -28.91 -1.63
CA GLY A 176 3.19 -30.02 -2.40
C GLY A 176 3.13 -29.85 -3.91
N GLN A 177 4.27 -30.01 -4.60
CA GLN A 177 4.47 -30.96 -5.71
C GLN A 177 5.87 -30.86 -6.31
#